data_AF-A0A8C6IQV0-F1
#
_entry.id   AF-A0A8C6IQV0-F1
#
_cell.length_a   1.000
_cell.length_b   1.000
_cell.length_c   1.000
_cell.angle_alpha   90.00
_cell.angle_beta   90.00
_cell.angle_gamma   90.00
#
_symmetry.space_group_name_H-M   'P 1'
#
loop_
_entity.id
_entity.type
_entity.pdbx_description
1 polymer ?
#
loop_
_entity_poly.entity_id
_entity_poly.type
_entity_poly.pdbx_seq_one_letter_code
_entity_poly.pdbx_strand_id
1 'polypeptide(L)'
;PSLCAQAGSQLIRLTLQGQQDLLRNQTALVDKSRSTVTYYITSQSNHTAVVLYDSRNGYVCYKPMEQHVCYLKRMDSWDLQALQTPLNTSEQRADQLLHLNNQTKHYQEFLDVLAGGEVDPRGLGEAVQTLCEQTPIFRVRRSEGPGKQRLIYLCIDICFPSNICVSICFYYLPE
;
A
#
# COMPACT_ATOMS: atom_id res chain seq x y z
N PRO A 1 13.38 -22.95 -34.59
CA PRO A 1 13.94 -21.81 -33.81
C PRO A 1 13.23 -20.50 -34.20
N SER A 2 12.48 -19.78 -33.37
CA SER A 2 12.23 -19.85 -31.94
C SER A 2 10.93 -19.07 -31.72
N LEU A 3 9.91 -19.66 -31.09
CA LEU A 3 8.77 -18.88 -30.59
C LEU A 3 9.23 -18.22 -29.28
N CYS A 4 9.60 -16.95 -29.34
CA CYS A 4 9.63 -16.12 -28.13
C CYS A 4 8.18 -15.82 -27.76
N ALA A 5 7.60 -16.64 -26.88
CA ALA A 5 6.39 -16.29 -26.17
C ALA A 5 6.68 -15.03 -25.33
N GLN A 6 6.19 -13.88 -25.80
CA GLN A 6 6.11 -12.68 -24.99
C GLN A 6 5.18 -13.03 -23.82
N ALA A 7 5.76 -13.23 -22.63
CA ALA A 7 5.00 -13.37 -21.40
C ALA A 7 4.17 -12.09 -21.24
N GLY A 8 2.86 -12.19 -21.50
CA GLY A 8 1.95 -11.05 -21.44
C GLY A 8 1.96 -10.46 -20.03
N SER A 9 2.36 -9.20 -19.92
CA SER A 9 2.19 -8.44 -18.69
C SER A 9 0.70 -8.28 -18.44
N GLN A 10 0.19 -8.87 -17.35
CA GLN A 10 -1.20 -8.72 -16.94
C GLN A 10 -1.27 -7.60 -15.90
N LEU A 11 -1.71 -6.43 -16.34
CA LEU A 11 -2.05 -5.31 -15.48
C LEU A 11 -3.56 -5.31 -15.22
N ILE A 12 -3.95 -5.56 -13.97
CA ILE A 12 -5.37 -5.63 -13.58
C ILE A 12 -5.72 -4.40 -12.75
N ARG A 13 -6.81 -3.72 -13.09
CA ARG A 13 -7.36 -2.60 -12.31
C ARG A 13 -8.56 -3.07 -11.50
N LEU A 14 -8.53 -2.85 -10.19
CA LEU A 14 -9.63 -3.16 -9.26
C LEU A 14 -10.17 -1.86 -8.67
N THR A 15 -11.46 -1.62 -8.77
CA THR A 15 -12.13 -0.49 -8.10
C THR A 15 -12.88 -1.03 -6.89
N LEU A 16 -12.53 -0.59 -5.69
CA LEU A 16 -13.23 -1.00 -4.47
C LEU A 16 -14.21 0.11 -4.07
N GLN A 17 -15.51 -0.18 -4.09
CA GLN A 17 -16.56 0.69 -3.57
C GLN A 17 -17.20 0.03 -2.34
N GLY A 18 -17.12 0.69 -1.18
CA GLY A 18 -17.74 0.20 0.05
C GLY A 18 -19.26 0.46 0.08
N GLN A 19 -20.01 -0.48 0.67
CA GLN A 19 -21.48 -0.45 0.69
C GLN A 19 -22.08 0.49 1.76
N GLN A 20 -21.40 0.80 2.89
CA GLN A 20 -22.01 1.58 3.99
C GLN A 20 -21.12 2.53 4.80
N ASP A 21 -19.78 2.41 4.82
CA ASP A 21 -18.92 3.36 5.54
C ASP A 21 -18.05 4.14 4.56
N LEU A 22 -18.47 5.40 4.30
CA LEU A 22 -17.83 6.41 3.45
C LEU A 22 -17.33 5.89 2.10
N LEU A 23 -17.94 6.34 1.01
CA LEU A 23 -17.52 6.11 -0.38
C LEU A 23 -15.99 6.26 -0.56
N ARG A 24 -15.22 5.19 -0.35
CA ARG A 24 -13.75 5.23 -0.48
C ARG A 24 -13.43 5.06 -1.94
N ASN A 25 -12.95 6.13 -2.57
CA ASN A 25 -12.50 6.09 -3.94
C ASN A 25 -11.11 5.46 -3.97
N GLN A 26 -11.08 4.12 -4.06
CA GLN A 26 -9.85 3.35 -4.08
C GLN A 26 -9.74 2.53 -5.36
N THR A 27 -8.57 2.64 -6.01
CA THR A 27 -8.19 1.78 -7.14
C THR A 27 -6.94 0.98 -6.76
N ALA A 28 -6.89 -0.30 -7.12
CA ALA A 28 -5.67 -1.10 -7.07
C ALA A 28 -5.19 -1.41 -8.50
N LEU A 29 -3.90 -1.22 -8.76
CA LEU A 29 -3.21 -1.68 -9.95
C LEU A 29 -2.34 -2.88 -9.57
N VAL A 30 -2.62 -4.03 -10.18
CA VAL A 30 -1.86 -5.27 -9.97
C VAL A 30 -1.01 -5.53 -11.19
N ASP A 31 0.31 -5.49 -11.03
CA ASP A 31 1.28 -5.92 -12.05
C ASP A 31 1.94 -7.22 -11.61
N LYS A 32 1.45 -8.34 -12.17
CA LYS A 32 1.95 -9.68 -11.84
C LYS A 32 3.39 -9.90 -12.29
N SER A 33 3.80 -9.28 -13.40
CA SER A 33 5.14 -9.45 -13.96
C SER A 33 6.22 -8.84 -13.08
N ARG A 34 5.87 -7.72 -12.43
CA ARG A 34 6.73 -7.02 -11.47
C ARG A 34 6.50 -7.47 -10.02
N SER A 35 5.47 -8.28 -9.78
CA SER A 35 5.03 -8.69 -8.43
C SER A 35 4.70 -7.48 -7.54
N THR A 36 4.02 -6.49 -8.12
CA THR A 36 3.66 -5.26 -7.43
C THR A 36 2.15 -5.05 -7.38
N VAL A 37 1.67 -4.50 -6.27
CA VAL A 37 0.29 -4.02 -6.11
C VAL A 37 0.33 -2.58 -5.63
N THR A 38 -0.29 -1.68 -6.40
CA THR A 38 -0.33 -0.25 -6.08
C THR A 38 -1.75 0.19 -5.81
N TYR A 39 -2.01 0.69 -4.61
CA TYR A 39 -3.28 1.26 -4.22
C TYR A 39 -3.25 2.77 -4.31
N TYR A 40 -4.25 3.34 -4.97
CA TYR A 40 -4.52 4.78 -5.03
C TYR A 40 -5.77 5.04 -4.20
N ILE A 41 -5.63 5.82 -3.12
CA ILE A 41 -6.70 6.15 -2.19
C ILE A 41 -6.97 7.64 -2.31
N THR A 42 -8.08 8.02 -2.94
CA THR A 42 -8.46 9.43 -3.13
C THR A 42 -9.43 9.87 -2.03
N SER A 43 -9.11 10.96 -1.35
CA SER A 43 -9.97 11.60 -0.34
C SER A 43 -11.10 12.40 -1.00
N GLN A 44 -12.07 12.83 -0.19
CA GLN A 44 -13.13 13.75 -0.63
C GLN A 44 -12.59 15.13 -1.06
N SER A 45 -11.42 15.53 -0.55
CA SER A 45 -10.74 16.76 -0.95
C SER A 45 -9.90 16.59 -2.22
N ASN A 46 -10.06 15.49 -2.97
CA ASN A 46 -9.35 15.14 -4.20
C ASN A 46 -7.82 14.98 -4.06
N HIS A 47 -7.33 14.79 -2.85
CA HIS A 47 -5.94 14.39 -2.64
C HIS A 47 -5.83 12.87 -2.71
N THR A 48 -4.72 12.35 -3.25
CA THR A 48 -4.53 10.90 -3.42
C THR A 48 -3.29 10.43 -2.68
N ALA A 49 -3.45 9.49 -1.75
CA ALA A 49 -2.35 8.73 -1.18
C ALA A 49 -2.08 7.49 -2.05
N VAL A 50 -0.83 7.07 -2.12
CA VAL A 50 -0.42 5.87 -2.84
C VAL A 50 0.28 4.89 -1.90
N VAL A 51 -0.14 3.63 -1.94
CA VAL A 51 0.51 2.54 -1.20
C VAL A 51 0.97 1.48 -2.20
N LEU A 52 2.27 1.33 -2.35
CA LEU A 52 2.91 0.36 -3.23
C LEU A 52 3.45 -0.81 -2.41
N TYR A 53 3.01 -2.00 -2.74
CA TYR A 53 3.61 -3.24 -2.30
C TYR A 53 4.49 -3.79 -3.41
N ASP A 54 5.79 -3.92 -3.15
CA ASP A 54 6.78 -4.53 -4.05
C ASP A 54 7.34 -5.78 -3.38
N SER A 55 6.70 -6.94 -3.62
CA SER A 55 7.11 -8.20 -2.99
C SER A 55 8.39 -8.77 -3.61
N ARG A 56 8.77 -8.30 -4.80
CA ARG A 56 10.03 -8.67 -5.45
C ARG A 56 11.21 -8.09 -4.70
N ASN A 57 11.12 -6.84 -4.26
CA ASN A 57 12.16 -6.16 -3.49
C ASN A 57 11.91 -6.20 -1.97
N GLY A 58 10.73 -6.66 -1.53
CA GLY A 58 10.41 -6.89 -0.11
C GLY A 58 10.03 -5.62 0.66
N TYR A 59 9.43 -4.63 -0.03
CA TYR A 59 9.10 -3.33 0.55
C TYR A 59 7.63 -2.96 0.39
N VAL A 60 7.09 -2.27 1.40
CA VAL A 60 5.88 -1.45 1.27
C VAL A 60 6.30 0.01 1.28
N CYS A 61 5.90 0.76 0.27
CA CYS A 61 6.18 2.18 0.12
C CYS A 61 4.88 2.98 0.22
N TYR A 62 4.86 3.97 1.10
CA TYR A 62 3.71 4.85 1.33
C TYR A 62 4.08 6.25 0.85
N LYS A 63 3.30 6.78 -0.11
CA LYS A 63 3.36 8.16 -0.55
C LYS A 63 2.08 8.87 -0.09
N PRO A 64 2.10 9.51 1.08
CA PRO A 64 0.94 10.24 1.57
C PRO A 64 0.63 11.49 0.74
N MET A 65 -0.59 12.01 0.91
CA MET A 65 -1.18 13.07 0.10
C MET A 65 -0.38 14.39 0.07
N GLU A 66 -0.21 15.01 1.24
CA GLU A 66 0.28 16.40 1.35
C GLU A 66 1.74 16.48 1.79
N GLN A 67 2.34 15.35 2.19
CA GLN A 67 3.74 15.36 2.61
C GLN A 67 4.65 15.11 1.41
N HIS A 68 5.67 15.95 1.30
CA HIS A 68 6.75 15.80 0.32
C HIS A 68 7.77 14.76 0.79
N VAL A 69 7.31 13.63 1.33
CA VAL A 69 8.14 12.51 1.80
C VAL A 69 7.45 11.19 1.47
N CYS A 70 8.26 10.17 1.18
CA CYS A 70 7.82 8.78 1.12
C CYS A 70 8.26 8.03 2.37
N TYR A 71 7.48 7.03 2.77
CA TYR A 71 7.83 6.15 3.88
C TYR A 71 8.04 4.72 3.39
N LEU A 72 9.14 4.08 3.78
CA LEU A 72 9.51 2.74 3.35
C LEU A 72 9.53 1.76 4.53
N LYS A 73 8.64 0.77 4.49
CA LYS A 73 8.59 -0.35 5.44
C LYS A 73 9.16 -1.60 4.76
N ARG A 74 9.94 -2.39 5.50
CA ARG A 74 10.27 -3.75 5.06
C ARG A 74 9.08 -4.67 5.33
N MET A 75 8.68 -5.45 4.32
CA MET A 75 7.53 -6.33 4.42
C MET A 75 7.69 -7.34 5.57
N ASP A 76 6.62 -7.54 6.33
CA ASP A 76 6.44 -8.65 7.25
C ASP A 76 5.59 -9.77 6.62
N SER A 77 5.36 -10.85 7.36
CA SER A 77 4.56 -11.98 6.88
C SER A 77 3.10 -11.61 6.59
N TRP A 78 2.55 -10.61 7.30
CA TRP A 78 1.19 -10.14 7.11
C TRP A 78 1.08 -9.33 5.81
N ASP A 79 2.07 -8.48 5.51
CA ASP A 79 2.15 -7.75 4.23
C ASP A 79 2.17 -8.71 3.05
N LEU A 80 2.98 -9.77 3.12
CA LEU A 80 3.06 -10.80 2.07
C LEU A 80 1.74 -11.58 1.94
N GLN A 81 1.06 -11.87 3.04
CA GLN A 81 -0.23 -12.54 3.03
C GLN A 81 -1.31 -11.67 2.38
N ALA A 82 -1.32 -10.36 2.65
CA ALA A 82 -2.26 -9.41 2.06
C ALA A 82 -2.17 -9.36 0.52
N LEU A 83 -1.02 -9.72 -0.06
CA LEU A 83 -0.80 -9.77 -1.51
C LEU A 83 -1.26 -11.05 -2.19
N GLN A 84 -1.50 -12.13 -1.44
CA GLN A 84 -1.92 -13.40 -2.03
C GLN A 84 -3.23 -13.26 -2.80
N THR A 85 -4.23 -12.58 -2.23
CA THR A 85 -5.53 -12.40 -2.89
C THR A 85 -5.39 -11.53 -4.14
N PRO A 86 -4.85 -10.29 -4.08
CA PRO A 86 -4.71 -9.45 -5.27
C PRO A 86 -3.87 -10.07 -6.40
N LEU A 87 -2.72 -10.69 -6.10
CA LEU A 87 -1.83 -11.26 -7.12
C LEU A 87 -2.42 -12.51 -7.79
N ASN A 88 -3.21 -13.30 -7.06
CA ASN A 88 -3.86 -14.50 -7.59
C ASN A 88 -5.23 -14.22 -8.22
N THR A 89 -5.74 -12.99 -8.12
CA THR A 89 -7.04 -12.62 -8.70
C THR A 89 -6.94 -12.48 -10.22
N SER A 90 -7.94 -12.99 -10.93
CA SER A 90 -8.20 -12.71 -12.34
C SER A 90 -9.33 -11.68 -12.47
N GLU A 91 -9.41 -10.95 -13.59
CA GLU A 91 -10.43 -9.91 -13.82
C GLU A 91 -11.86 -10.39 -13.55
N GLN A 92 -12.21 -11.62 -13.98
CA GLN A 92 -13.56 -12.19 -13.77
C GLN A 92 -13.92 -12.45 -12.30
N ARG A 93 -12.94 -12.53 -11.39
CA ARG A 93 -13.15 -12.80 -9.96
C ARG A 93 -13.21 -11.51 -9.13
N ALA A 94 -12.71 -10.40 -9.67
CA ALA A 94 -12.71 -9.09 -9.04
C ALA A 94 -14.12 -8.61 -8.69
N ASP A 95 -15.05 -8.67 -9.65
CA ASP A 95 -16.45 -8.26 -9.46
C ASP A 95 -17.19 -9.14 -8.43
N GLN A 96 -16.81 -10.41 -8.30
CA GLN A 96 -17.40 -11.33 -7.32
C GLN A 96 -16.85 -11.13 -5.90
N LEU A 97 -15.58 -10.70 -5.75
CA LEU A 97 -14.96 -10.45 -4.45
C LEU A 97 -15.49 -9.18 -3.77
N LEU A 98 -15.96 -8.20 -4.55
CA LEU A 98 -16.62 -7.00 -4.03
C LEU A 98 -17.97 -7.30 -3.35
N HIS A 99 -18.57 -8.45 -3.62
CA HIS A 99 -19.85 -8.88 -3.04
C HIS A 99 -19.73 -9.70 -1.75
N LEU A 100 -18.54 -9.86 -1.18
CA LEU A 100 -18.35 -10.72 -0.01
C LEU A 100 -18.51 -10.00 1.35
N ASN A 101 -19.72 -10.14 1.89
CA ASN A 101 -20.08 -10.18 3.31
C ASN A 101 -20.27 -8.84 4.07
N ASN A 102 -21.33 -8.77 4.89
CA ASN A 102 -21.75 -7.60 5.69
C ASN A 102 -20.83 -7.29 6.90
N GLN A 103 -19.60 -7.81 6.94
CA GLN A 103 -18.68 -7.65 8.07
C GLN A 103 -17.27 -7.31 7.59
N THR A 104 -17.07 -6.05 7.19
CA THR A 104 -15.73 -5.50 6.97
C THR A 104 -14.98 -5.47 8.30
N LYS A 105 -13.77 -6.03 8.33
CA LYS A 105 -12.91 -5.98 9.52
C LYS A 105 -11.99 -4.77 9.45
N HIS A 106 -11.93 -4.00 10.51
CA HIS A 106 -11.07 -2.82 10.61
C HIS A 106 -9.91 -3.08 11.58
N TYR A 107 -8.70 -2.74 11.14
CA TYR A 107 -7.50 -2.80 11.94
C TYR A 107 -6.77 -1.46 11.90
N GLN A 108 -5.90 -1.25 12.87
CA GLN A 108 -4.99 -0.12 12.90
C GLN A 108 -3.56 -0.63 12.97
N GLU A 109 -2.68 -0.04 12.17
CA GLU A 109 -1.25 -0.31 12.18
C GLU A 109 -0.51 0.98 12.49
N PHE A 110 0.45 0.91 13.42
CA PHE A 110 1.24 2.05 13.81
C PHE A 110 2.67 1.92 13.29
N LEU A 111 3.09 2.91 12.50
CA LEU A 111 4.42 3.00 11.91
C LEU A 111 5.23 4.12 12.56
N ASP A 112 6.35 3.73 13.13
CA ASP A 112 7.36 4.61 13.71
C ASP A 112 8.32 5.09 12.61
N VAL A 113 8.43 6.42 12.45
CA VAL A 113 9.37 7.07 11.55
C VAL A 113 10.74 7.19 12.22
N LEU A 114 11.73 6.51 11.64
CA LEU A 114 13.06 6.44 12.22
C LEU A 114 13.86 7.74 11.99
N ALA A 115 14.31 8.36 13.08
CA ALA A 115 15.21 9.52 13.03
C ALA A 115 16.50 9.19 12.28
N GLY A 116 16.94 10.08 11.37
CA GLY A 116 18.08 9.85 10.48
C GLY A 116 17.90 8.71 9.49
N GLY A 117 16.68 8.18 9.34
CA GLY A 117 16.35 7.01 8.51
C GLY A 117 16.14 7.30 7.03
N GLU A 118 16.67 8.40 6.49
CA GLU A 118 16.59 8.67 5.06
C GLU A 118 17.35 7.58 4.29
N VAL A 119 16.73 7.02 3.24
CA VAL A 119 17.31 5.93 2.45
C VAL A 119 17.66 6.40 1.05
N ASP A 120 18.80 5.92 0.54
CA ASP A 120 19.16 6.09 -0.86
C ASP A 120 18.16 5.32 -1.75
N PRO A 121 17.49 5.98 -2.71
CA PRO A 121 16.54 5.31 -3.60
C PRO A 121 17.20 4.27 -4.51
N ARG A 122 18.53 4.33 -4.72
CA ARG A 122 19.27 3.36 -5.53
C ARG A 122 19.16 1.97 -4.93
N GLY A 123 18.67 1.03 -5.75
CA GLY A 123 18.52 -0.38 -5.35
C GLY A 123 17.21 -0.73 -4.64
N LEU A 124 16.28 0.22 -4.44
CA LEU A 124 14.95 -0.08 -3.87
C LEU A 124 13.96 -0.71 -4.86
N GLY A 125 14.35 -0.88 -6.12
CA GLY A 125 13.48 -1.32 -7.21
C GLY A 125 12.88 -0.16 -8.00
N GLU A 126 12.62 -0.40 -9.28
CA GLU A 126 12.08 0.59 -10.23
C GLU A 126 10.74 1.17 -9.78
N ALA A 127 9.85 0.34 -9.22
CA ALA A 127 8.52 0.78 -8.81
C ALA A 127 8.58 1.80 -7.67
N VAL A 128 9.43 1.58 -6.67
CA VAL A 128 9.64 2.52 -5.55
C VAL A 128 10.33 3.79 -6.04
N GLN A 129 11.36 3.67 -6.88
CA GLN A 129 12.08 4.81 -7.44
C GLN A 129 11.15 5.73 -8.25
N THR A 130 10.29 5.16 -9.08
CA THR A 130 9.31 5.92 -9.87
C THR A 130 8.26 6.56 -8.97
N LEU A 131 7.73 5.84 -7.97
CA LEU A 131 6.72 6.40 -7.07
C LEU A 131 7.24 7.63 -6.29
N CYS A 132 8.48 7.54 -5.81
CA CYS A 132 9.11 8.53 -4.95
C CYS A 132 10.14 9.38 -5.69
N GLU A 133 9.99 9.54 -7.01
CA GLU A 133 10.88 10.38 -7.79
C GLU A 133 10.98 11.78 -7.17
N GLN A 134 12.21 12.25 -6.96
CA GLN A 134 12.56 13.54 -6.34
C GLN A 134 11.97 13.75 -4.92
N THR A 135 11.49 12.69 -4.27
CA THR A 135 10.89 12.74 -2.94
C THR A 135 11.79 12.00 -1.96
N PRO A 136 12.21 12.61 -0.84
CA PRO A 136 13.01 11.91 0.16
C PRO A 136 12.24 10.72 0.73
N ILE A 137 12.95 9.63 1.01
CA ILE A 137 12.36 8.39 1.47
C ILE A 137 12.87 8.11 2.89
N PHE A 138 11.98 8.00 3.86
CA PHE A 138 12.33 7.68 5.24
C PHE A 138 11.90 6.26 5.61
N ARG A 139 12.79 5.55 6.31
CA ARG A 139 12.48 4.22 6.82
C ARG A 139 11.46 4.31 7.95
N VAL A 140 10.49 3.41 7.91
CA VAL A 140 9.52 3.21 8.99
C VAL A 140 9.50 1.76 9.45
N ARG A 141 9.07 1.54 10.69
CA ARG A 141 8.88 0.19 11.24
C ARG A 141 7.55 0.07 11.96
N ARG A 142 7.00 -1.15 11.96
CA ARG A 142 5.82 -1.46 12.75
C ARG A 142 6.11 -1.36 14.25
N SER A 143 5.12 -0.91 15.00
CA SER A 143 5.17 -0.76 16.44
C SER A 143 3.80 -1.04 17.06
N GLU A 144 3.75 -1.23 18.38
CA GLU A 144 2.48 -1.43 19.12
C GLU A 144 1.61 -0.17 19.15
N GLY A 145 2.19 0.99 18.82
CA GLY A 145 1.50 2.27 18.77
C GLY A 145 2.13 3.33 19.65
N PRO A 146 1.63 4.57 19.53
CA PRO A 146 2.07 5.64 20.40
C PRO A 146 1.70 5.30 21.85
N GLY A 147 2.69 5.30 22.75
CA GLY A 147 2.42 5.33 24.19
C GLY A 147 1.68 6.62 24.60
N LYS A 148 1.54 6.88 25.91
CA LYS A 148 0.69 7.98 26.43
C LYS A 148 1.03 9.42 25.97
N GLN A 149 2.14 9.66 25.25
CA GLN A 149 2.63 11.00 24.88
C GLN A 149 3.27 11.06 23.49
N ARG A 150 2.55 10.72 22.41
CA ARG A 150 3.05 10.93 21.03
C ARG A 150 1.95 11.39 20.08
N LEU A 151 2.31 12.30 19.17
CA LEU A 151 1.41 12.84 18.16
C LEU A 151 1.38 11.90 16.96
N ILE A 152 0.21 11.31 16.67
CA ILE A 152 -0.07 10.71 15.36
C ILE A 152 -0.09 11.85 14.36
N TYR A 153 0.77 11.78 13.35
CA TYR A 153 0.89 12.86 12.38
C TYR A 153 -0.04 12.66 11.17
N LEU A 154 -0.24 11.41 10.75
CA LEU A 154 -1.06 11.08 9.58
C LEU A 154 -1.53 9.63 9.66
N CYS A 155 -2.71 9.33 9.10
CA CYS A 155 -3.13 7.97 8.78
C CYS A 155 -3.50 7.81 7.30
N ILE A 156 -3.18 6.66 6.71
CA ILE A 156 -3.64 6.25 5.39
C ILE A 156 -4.58 5.07 5.56
N ASP A 157 -5.74 5.20 4.91
CA ASP A 157 -6.90 4.39 5.17
C ASP A 157 -7.17 3.48 3.96
N ILE A 158 -6.64 2.25 4.00
CA ILE A 158 -6.64 1.30 2.87
C ILE A 158 -7.59 0.12 3.11
N CYS A 159 -8.31 -0.32 2.07
CA CYS A 159 -9.13 -1.52 2.13
C CYS A 159 -8.69 -2.56 1.09
N PHE A 160 -8.62 -3.83 1.50
CA PHE A 160 -8.21 -4.94 0.64
C PHE A 160 -9.43 -5.70 0.10
N PRO A 161 -9.31 -6.37 -1.06
CA PRO A 161 -10.38 -7.22 -1.61
C PRO A 161 -10.83 -8.35 -0.67
N SER A 162 -10.07 -8.68 0.37
CA SER A 162 -10.42 -9.63 1.42
C SER A 162 -11.41 -9.08 2.46
N ASN A 163 -12.05 -7.93 2.20
CA ASN A 163 -12.96 -7.24 3.11
C ASN A 163 -12.30 -6.86 4.46
N ILE A 164 -11.03 -6.48 4.40
CA ILE A 164 -10.24 -5.99 5.53
C ILE A 164 -9.84 -4.56 5.20
N CYS A 165 -10.10 -3.62 6.11
CA CYS A 165 -9.59 -2.26 6.05
C CYS A 165 -8.56 -2.04 7.15
N VAL A 166 -7.50 -1.30 6.83
CA VAL A 166 -6.43 -0.95 7.76
C VAL A 166 -6.21 0.56 7.73
N SER A 167 -6.17 1.16 8.91
CA SER A 167 -5.71 2.54 9.11
C SER A 167 -4.23 2.50 9.49
N ILE A 168 -3.37 2.92 8.58
CA ILE A 168 -1.91 2.93 8.74
C ILE A 168 -1.50 4.31 9.25
N CYS A 169 -1.16 4.40 10.53
CA CYS A 169 -0.89 5.65 11.21
C CYS A 169 0.60 5.85 11.48
N PHE A 170 1.13 7.00 11.07
CA PHE A 170 2.53 7.38 11.20
C PHE A 170 2.73 8.29 12.41
N TYR A 171 3.80 8.05 13.17
CA TYR A 171 4.19 8.91 14.29
C TYR A 171 5.71 8.92 14.47
N TYR A 172 6.21 9.98 15.11
CA TYR A 172 7.63 10.13 15.45
C TYR A 172 7.87 9.69 16.89
N LEU A 173 9.00 9.02 17.14
CA LEU A 173 9.54 8.87 18.49
C LEU A 173 10.33 10.13 18.85
N PRO A 174 10.10 10.74 20.03
CA PRO A 174 11.07 11.68 20.57
C PRO A 174 12.40 10.93 20.85
N GLU A 175 13.51 11.60 20.54
CA GLU A 175 14.88 11.14 20.82
C GLU A 175 15.15 10.96 22.32
#